data_AF-A0A5J5EII0-F1
#
_entry.id   AF-A0A5J5EII0-F1
#
_cell.length_a   1.000
_cell.length_b   1.000
_cell.length_c   1.000
_cell.angle_alpha   90.00
_cell.angle_beta   90.00
_cell.angle_gamma   90.00
#
_symmetry.space_group_name_H-M   'P 1'
#
loop_
_entity.id
_entity.type
_entity.pdbx_description
1 polymer ?
#
loop_
_entity_poly.entity_id
_entity_poly.type
_entity_poly.pdbx_seq_one_letter_code
_entity_poly.pdbx_strand_id
1 'polypeptide(L)'
;VITSHTEPIPGTGDEFRKFNYLEIGVRLAIDSEAIWGCPDTGCGMSLVDIAWLTERIPQLRILNRASSMRVKGIGSQSHVSNSFVVITMYFPNSDGSKLGKVTRELHLVEGLGCKLLLGTDIIKPEEIIPDVDRGIARIGACEDIEVPIHVVARGR
;
A
#
# COMPACT_ATOMS: atom_id res chain seq x y z
N VAL A 1 24.99 25.85 -7.09
CA VAL A 1 23.64 25.31 -7.39
C VAL A 1 23.83 24.02 -8.14
N ILE A 2 23.21 22.93 -7.69
CA ILE A 2 23.23 21.64 -8.40
C ILE A 2 21.97 21.60 -9.27
N THR A 3 22.12 21.26 -10.56
CA THR A 3 21.03 21.29 -11.55
C THR A 3 20.66 19.87 -11.97
N SER A 4 19.37 19.61 -12.18
CA SER A 4 18.88 18.31 -12.69
C SER A 4 19.43 18.02 -14.09
N HIS A 5 19.67 16.75 -14.38
CA HIS A 5 20.04 16.23 -15.71
C HIS A 5 18.88 15.51 -16.42
N THR A 6 17.68 15.54 -15.85
CA THR A 6 16.48 14.95 -16.46
C THR A 6 15.99 15.78 -17.66
N GLU A 7 15.33 15.12 -18.61
CA GLU A 7 14.72 15.79 -19.76
C GLU A 7 13.80 16.95 -19.36
N PRO A 8 13.80 18.07 -20.11
CA PRO A 8 12.87 19.17 -19.89
C PRO A 8 11.42 18.73 -20.03
N ILE A 9 10.54 19.22 -19.15
CA ILE A 9 9.11 18.95 -19.23
C ILE A 9 8.41 19.88 -20.24
N PRO A 10 7.40 19.41 -20.99
CA PRO A 10 6.63 20.24 -21.93
C PRO A 10 5.84 21.39 -21.29
N GLY A 11 5.60 21.34 -19.97
CA GLY A 11 4.85 22.39 -19.25
C GLY A 11 3.34 22.39 -19.50
N THR A 12 2.77 21.26 -19.97
CA THR A 12 1.32 21.13 -20.25
C THR A 12 0.45 21.05 -19.00
N GLY A 13 1.04 20.77 -17.85
CA GLY A 13 0.31 20.45 -16.62
C GLY A 13 -0.22 19.01 -16.57
N ASP A 14 -0.04 18.20 -17.61
CA ASP A 14 -0.58 16.83 -17.71
C ASP A 14 0.46 15.72 -17.54
N GLU A 15 1.75 16.08 -17.39
CA GLU A 15 2.84 15.10 -17.27
C GLU A 15 2.65 14.12 -16.10
N PHE A 16 1.99 14.56 -15.03
CA PHE A 16 1.68 13.71 -13.87
C PHE A 16 0.81 12.51 -14.25
N ARG A 17 0.04 12.56 -15.35
CA ARG A 17 -0.85 11.46 -15.78
C ARG A 17 -0.09 10.22 -16.25
N LYS A 18 1.19 10.38 -16.60
CA LYS A 18 2.08 9.25 -16.92
C LYS A 18 2.35 8.37 -15.69
N PHE A 19 2.05 8.88 -14.50
CA PHE A 19 2.29 8.25 -13.23
C PHE A 19 0.99 8.23 -12.41
N ASN A 20 0.91 7.32 -11.46
CA ASN A 20 -0.20 7.24 -10.51
C ASN A 20 0.37 6.83 -9.16
N TYR A 21 -0.07 5.69 -8.63
CA TYR A 21 0.42 5.16 -7.38
C TYR A 21 1.63 4.26 -7.62
N LEU A 22 2.54 4.30 -6.65
CA LEU A 22 3.47 3.22 -6.43
C LEU A 22 2.68 2.05 -5.84
N GLU A 23 2.90 0.85 -6.36
CA GLU A 23 2.26 -0.36 -5.88
C GLU A 23 3.31 -1.41 -5.48
N ILE A 24 3.01 -2.20 -4.44
CA ILE A 24 3.83 -3.30 -3.92
C ILE A 24 3.03 -4.60 -3.94
N GLY A 25 3.70 -5.70 -4.27
CA GLY A 25 3.11 -7.04 -4.26
C GLY A 25 2.86 -7.54 -2.83
N VAL A 26 1.61 -7.92 -2.55
CA VAL A 26 1.17 -8.43 -1.24
C VAL A 26 0.32 -9.67 -1.43
N ARG A 27 0.37 -10.64 -0.53
CA ARG A 27 -0.55 -11.78 -0.47
C ARG A 27 -1.26 -11.77 0.87
N LEU A 28 -2.55 -12.13 0.86
CA LEU A 28 -3.36 -12.21 2.08
C LEU A 28 -3.35 -13.61 2.72
N ALA A 29 -2.90 -14.62 1.96
CA ALA A 29 -2.60 -15.96 2.46
C ALA A 29 -1.31 -16.47 1.79
N ILE A 30 -0.68 -17.47 2.38
CA ILE A 30 0.61 -18.00 1.89
C ILE A 30 0.53 -18.46 0.42
N ASP A 31 -0.57 -19.13 0.07
CA ASP A 31 -0.84 -19.70 -1.25
C ASP A 31 -1.76 -18.83 -2.13
N SER A 32 -2.08 -17.60 -1.71
CA SER A 32 -2.90 -16.71 -2.53
C SER A 32 -2.08 -16.05 -3.63
N GLU A 33 -2.76 -15.62 -4.69
CA GLU A 33 -2.15 -14.71 -5.67
C GLU A 33 -1.73 -13.39 -5.00
N ALA A 34 -0.70 -12.77 -5.59
CA ALA A 34 -0.28 -11.45 -5.19
C ALA A 34 -1.28 -10.41 -5.69
N ILE A 35 -1.71 -9.54 -4.79
CA ILE A 35 -2.49 -8.35 -5.03
C ILE A 35 -1.59 -7.13 -4.86
N TRP A 36 -1.97 -6.03 -5.50
CA TRP A 36 -1.21 -4.79 -5.48
C TRP A 36 -1.79 -3.84 -4.43
N GLY A 37 -0.95 -3.39 -3.51
CA GLY A 37 -1.28 -2.35 -2.53
C GLY A 37 -0.38 -1.14 -2.67
N CYS A 38 -0.76 0.02 -2.14
CA CYS A 38 0.02 1.25 -2.28
C CYS A 38 0.82 1.57 -1.01
N PRO A 39 2.17 1.48 -1.03
CA PRO A 39 2.97 2.12 0.00
C PRO A 39 2.90 3.65 -0.16
N ASP A 40 2.38 4.33 0.85
CA ASP A 40 2.16 5.78 0.86
C ASP A 40 2.77 6.42 2.11
N THR A 41 3.95 7.02 1.94
CA THR A 41 4.64 7.75 3.00
C THR A 41 3.95 9.07 3.38
N GLY A 42 3.04 9.57 2.54
CA GLY A 42 2.17 10.71 2.85
C GLY A 42 0.99 10.37 3.75
N CYS A 43 0.76 9.08 4.03
CA CYS A 43 -0.33 8.61 4.86
C CYS A 43 0.16 8.11 6.22
N GLY A 44 -0.43 8.61 7.30
CA GLY A 44 -0.09 8.23 8.67
C GLY A 44 -0.66 6.88 9.12
N MET A 45 -1.65 6.36 8.41
CA MET A 45 -2.47 5.24 8.84
C MET A 45 -2.74 4.32 7.65
N SER A 46 -2.52 3.03 7.86
CA SER A 46 -2.74 2.03 6.83
C SER A 46 -4.23 1.69 6.70
N LEU A 47 -4.70 1.50 5.48
CA LEU A 47 -6.12 1.42 5.14
C LEU A 47 -6.39 0.24 4.23
N VAL A 48 -7.59 -0.30 4.32
CA VAL A 48 -8.05 -1.36 3.42
C VAL A 48 -9.54 -1.21 3.12
N ASP A 49 -9.91 -1.50 1.89
CA ASP A 49 -11.31 -1.49 1.44
C ASP A 49 -12.08 -2.66 2.08
N ILE A 50 -13.14 -2.35 2.83
CA ILE A 50 -13.90 -3.34 3.58
C ILE A 50 -14.60 -4.36 2.69
N ALA A 51 -15.23 -3.93 1.59
CA ALA A 51 -15.96 -4.82 0.69
C ALA A 51 -14.98 -5.77 0.00
N TRP A 52 -13.86 -5.24 -0.49
CA TRP A 52 -12.80 -6.00 -1.15
C TRP A 52 -12.14 -7.03 -0.21
N LEU A 53 -11.93 -6.66 1.05
CA LEU A 53 -11.28 -7.53 2.04
C LEU A 53 -12.21 -8.65 2.50
N THR A 54 -13.47 -8.32 2.80
CA THR A 54 -14.47 -9.30 3.27
C THR A 54 -14.84 -10.32 2.20
N GLU A 55 -14.80 -9.94 0.92
CA GLU A 55 -14.93 -10.88 -0.20
C GLU A 55 -13.80 -11.94 -0.19
N ARG A 56 -12.57 -11.53 0.15
CA ARG A 56 -11.38 -12.41 0.13
C ARG A 56 -11.17 -13.20 1.41
N ILE A 57 -11.59 -12.65 2.54
CA ILE A 57 -11.47 -13.29 3.86
C ILE A 57 -12.80 -13.17 4.59
N PRO A 58 -13.82 -13.96 4.21
CA PRO A 58 -15.16 -13.87 4.81
C PRO A 58 -15.19 -14.10 6.32
N GLN A 59 -14.24 -14.87 6.84
CA GLN A 59 -14.09 -15.20 8.26
C GLN A 59 -13.27 -14.17 9.06
N LEU A 60 -12.89 -13.04 8.46
CA LEU A 60 -12.03 -12.07 9.11
C LEU A 60 -12.75 -11.42 10.30
N ARG A 61 -12.09 -11.44 11.46
CA ARG A 61 -12.60 -10.78 12.65
C ARG A 61 -12.40 -9.26 12.54
N ILE A 62 -13.49 -8.54 12.33
CA ILE A 62 -13.51 -7.07 12.40
C ILE A 62 -13.56 -6.64 13.86
N LEU A 63 -12.68 -5.70 14.22
CA LEU A 63 -12.60 -5.10 15.55
C LEU A 63 -13.11 -3.66 15.48
N ASN A 64 -13.67 -3.17 16.58
CA ASN A 64 -14.15 -1.80 16.70
C ASN A 64 -13.34 -1.05 17.75
N ARG A 65 -13.04 0.22 17.48
CA ARG A 65 -12.40 1.12 18.45
C ARG A 65 -13.43 1.65 19.43
N ALA A 66 -12.97 1.92 20.66
CA ALA A 66 -13.78 2.55 21.69
C ALA A 66 -14.11 4.03 21.36
N SER A 67 -13.30 4.68 20.53
CA SER A 67 -13.50 6.06 20.07
C SER A 67 -13.39 6.17 18.56
N SER A 68 -14.21 7.05 17.97
CA SER A 68 -14.24 7.22 16.52
C SER A 68 -13.03 7.96 15.99
N MET A 69 -12.55 7.57 14.81
CA MET A 69 -11.49 8.31 14.09
C MET A 69 -12.01 8.82 12.76
N ARG A 70 -11.81 10.12 12.53
CA ARG A 70 -12.10 10.74 11.24
C ARG A 70 -10.86 10.62 10.36
N VAL A 71 -10.99 9.89 9.26
CA VAL A 71 -9.96 9.80 8.24
C VAL A 71 -10.18 10.96 7.26
N LYS A 72 -9.20 11.84 7.13
CA LYS A 72 -9.20 12.94 6.15
C LYS A 72 -8.17 12.63 5.08
N GLY A 73 -8.47 12.98 3.83
CA GLY A 73 -7.51 12.88 2.71
C GLY A 73 -7.67 11.68 1.79
N ILE A 74 -8.72 10.86 1.97
CA ILE A 74 -9.08 9.80 1.01
C ILE A 74 -10.21 10.32 0.13
N GLY A 75 -9.93 10.61 -1.14
CA GLY A 75 -10.93 11.09 -2.09
C GLY A 75 -11.64 12.39 -1.67
N SER A 76 -12.87 12.60 -2.18
CA SER A 76 -13.69 13.77 -1.88
C SER A 76 -14.58 13.62 -0.63
N GLN A 77 -14.55 12.47 0.04
CA GLN A 77 -15.41 12.15 1.18
C GLN A 77 -14.61 12.03 2.48
N SER A 78 -15.20 12.47 3.60
CA SER A 78 -14.65 12.16 4.92
C SER A 78 -15.08 10.74 5.32
N HIS A 79 -14.13 9.82 5.43
CA HIS A 79 -14.42 8.47 5.92
C HIS A 79 -14.34 8.44 7.44
N VAL A 80 -15.36 7.90 8.10
CA VAL A 80 -15.30 7.60 9.54
C VAL A 80 -14.85 6.14 9.66
N SER A 81 -13.61 5.91 10.09
CA SER A 81 -13.11 4.57 10.34
C SER A 81 -13.14 4.31 11.84
N ASN A 82 -14.15 3.56 12.28
CA ASN A 82 -14.25 3.08 13.67
C ASN A 82 -13.85 1.60 13.78
N SER A 83 -13.58 0.96 12.64
CA SER A 83 -13.35 -0.47 12.55
C SER A 83 -11.99 -0.74 11.91
N PHE A 84 -11.32 -1.77 12.39
CA PHE A 84 -9.99 -2.17 11.95
C PHE A 84 -9.88 -3.69 11.99
N VAL A 85 -8.82 -4.19 11.39
CA VAL A 85 -8.44 -5.60 11.42
C VAL A 85 -6.97 -5.70 11.76
N VAL A 86 -6.57 -6.80 12.39
CA VAL A 86 -5.17 -7.20 12.49
C VAL A 86 -4.98 -8.38 11.56
N ILE A 87 -4.19 -8.21 10.51
CA ILE A 87 -4.03 -9.20 9.45
C ILE A 87 -2.56 -9.52 9.23
N THR A 88 -2.29 -10.77 8.85
CA THR A 88 -0.98 -11.19 8.35
C THR A 88 -0.97 -11.04 6.84
N MET A 89 -0.03 -10.24 6.35
CA MET A 89 0.29 -10.06 4.95
C MET A 89 1.60 -10.77 4.64
N TYR A 90 1.70 -11.32 3.44
CA TYR A 90 2.92 -11.92 2.92
C TYR A 90 3.44 -11.12 1.75
N PHE A 91 4.73 -10.85 1.72
CA PHE A 91 5.39 -10.08 0.67
C PHE A 91 6.29 -11.02 -0.14
N PRO A 92 5.84 -11.49 -1.31
CA PRO A 92 6.65 -12.40 -2.13
C PRO A 92 7.80 -11.67 -2.79
N ASN A 93 8.96 -12.31 -2.87
CA ASN A 93 10.00 -11.86 -3.78
C ASN A 93 9.61 -12.14 -5.25
N SER A 94 10.37 -11.60 -6.20
CA SER A 94 10.02 -11.64 -7.63
C SER A 94 9.83 -13.05 -8.23
N ASP A 95 10.52 -14.06 -7.69
CA ASP A 95 10.37 -15.47 -8.13
C ASP A 95 9.42 -16.30 -7.24
N GLY A 96 8.87 -15.70 -6.17
CA GLY A 96 7.95 -16.34 -5.23
C GLY A 96 8.58 -17.40 -4.32
N SER A 97 9.90 -17.58 -4.34
CA SER A 97 10.61 -18.57 -3.50
C SER A 97 10.70 -18.16 -2.02
N LYS A 98 10.60 -16.86 -1.72
CA LYS A 98 10.63 -16.31 -0.38
C LYS A 98 9.41 -15.44 -0.12
N LEU A 99 8.94 -15.46 1.12
CA LEU A 99 7.81 -14.65 1.59
C LEU A 99 8.21 -13.93 2.87
N GLY A 100 8.25 -12.60 2.83
CA GLY A 100 8.26 -11.79 4.06
C GLY A 100 6.90 -11.89 4.74
N LYS A 101 6.85 -12.09 6.06
CA LYS A 101 5.60 -12.25 6.82
C LYS A 101 5.44 -11.09 7.80
N VAL A 102 4.39 -10.31 7.63
CA VAL A 102 4.13 -9.08 8.40
C VAL A 102 2.73 -9.14 8.99
N THR A 103 2.59 -8.91 10.29
CA THR A 103 1.28 -8.84 10.95
C THR A 103 1.04 -7.44 11.49
N ARG A 104 0.04 -6.72 10.94
CA ARG A 104 -0.21 -5.31 11.24
C ARG A 104 -1.70 -4.99 11.30
N GLU A 105 -1.99 -3.83 11.90
CA GLU A 105 -3.32 -3.24 11.94
C GLU A 105 -3.61 -2.51 10.64
N LEU A 106 -4.82 -2.70 10.09
CA LEU A 106 -5.33 -1.95 8.95
C LEU A 106 -6.71 -1.38 9.29
N HIS A 107 -6.90 -0.12 8.99
CA HIS A 107 -8.19 0.55 9.17
C HIS A 107 -9.13 0.28 8.01
N LEU A 108 -10.38 -0.06 8.33
CA LEU A 108 -11.41 -0.34 7.33
C LEU A 108 -12.00 0.97 6.82
N VAL A 109 -12.09 1.10 5.50
CA VAL A 109 -12.75 2.20 4.79
C VAL A 109 -13.56 1.66 3.60
N GLU A 110 -14.49 2.46 3.10
CA GLU A 110 -15.28 2.13 1.92
C GLU A 110 -14.74 2.85 0.69
N GLY A 111 -14.70 2.17 -0.46
CA GLY A 111 -14.42 2.80 -1.75
C GLY A 111 -12.95 3.21 -1.93
N LEU A 112 -12.01 2.53 -1.27
CA LEU A 112 -10.58 2.83 -1.43
C LEU A 112 -10.12 2.42 -2.83
N GLY A 113 -9.58 3.37 -3.59
CA GLY A 113 -9.18 3.16 -4.99
C GLY A 113 -8.15 2.06 -5.17
N CYS A 114 -7.07 2.10 -4.38
CA CYS A 114 -5.99 1.12 -4.41
C CYS A 114 -6.27 -0.17 -3.61
N LYS A 115 -7.44 -0.28 -2.97
CA LYS A 115 -7.89 -1.41 -2.13
C LYS A 115 -7.08 -1.67 -0.86
N LEU A 116 -5.77 -1.50 -0.89
CA LEU A 116 -4.85 -1.60 0.24
C LEU A 116 -3.87 -0.43 0.18
N LEU A 117 -3.73 0.30 1.28
CA LEU A 117 -2.78 1.39 1.44
C LEU A 117 -1.93 1.13 2.68
N LEU A 118 -0.62 1.08 2.52
CA LEU A 118 0.35 0.94 3.60
C LEU A 118 0.88 2.32 3.96
N GLY A 119 0.44 2.84 5.09
CA GLY A 119 0.91 4.10 5.64
C GLY A 119 2.23 3.96 6.39
N THR A 120 2.71 5.07 6.92
CA THR A 120 3.94 5.16 7.73
C THR A 120 3.89 4.36 9.03
N ASP A 121 2.71 4.05 9.54
CA ASP A 121 2.48 3.14 10.67
C ASP A 121 2.92 1.69 10.38
N ILE A 122 2.96 1.29 9.11
CA ILE A 122 3.50 -0.01 8.66
C ILE A 122 4.87 0.16 8.00
N ILE A 123 5.03 1.12 7.09
CA ILE A 123 6.27 1.33 6.32
C ILE A 123 7.47 1.50 7.24
N LYS A 124 7.36 2.35 8.27
CA LYS A 124 8.48 2.68 9.14
C LYS A 124 8.93 1.48 9.98
N PRO A 125 8.07 0.81 10.77
CA PRO A 125 8.51 -0.29 11.62
C PRO A 125 8.82 -1.59 10.86
N GLU A 126 8.30 -1.79 9.65
CA GLU A 126 8.70 -2.92 8.78
C GLU A 126 9.92 -2.60 7.90
N GLU A 127 10.41 -1.37 7.96
CA GLU A 127 11.56 -0.90 7.17
C GLU A 127 11.36 -1.10 5.66
N ILE A 128 10.16 -0.79 5.17
CA ILE A 128 9.82 -0.86 3.74
C ILE A 128 10.49 0.32 3.03
N ILE A 129 11.44 0.03 2.15
CA ILE A 129 12.21 1.03 1.41
C ILE A 129 12.04 0.79 -0.08
N PRO A 130 11.19 1.58 -0.76
CA PRO A 130 11.02 1.51 -2.20
C PRO A 130 12.23 2.04 -2.96
N ASP A 131 12.70 1.27 -3.94
CA ASP A 131 13.63 1.67 -4.97
C ASP A 131 12.89 1.66 -6.31
N VAL A 132 12.31 2.82 -6.65
CA VAL A 132 11.45 2.99 -7.83
C VAL A 132 12.21 2.75 -9.13
N ASP A 133 13.52 3.03 -9.17
CA ASP A 133 14.35 2.82 -10.35
C ASP A 133 14.58 1.33 -10.61
N ARG A 134 14.88 0.57 -9.55
CA ARG A 134 15.06 -0.90 -9.64
C ARG A 134 13.76 -1.69 -9.71
N GLY A 135 12.61 -1.05 -9.47
CA GLY A 135 11.31 -1.73 -9.46
C GLY A 135 11.16 -2.73 -8.30
N ILE A 136 11.85 -2.48 -7.17
CA ILE A 136 11.76 -3.31 -5.97
C ILE A 136 11.56 -2.47 -4.70
N ALA A 137 10.98 -3.06 -3.66
CA ALA A 137 11.05 -2.55 -2.30
C ALA A 137 11.78 -3.55 -1.42
N ARG A 138 12.73 -3.06 -0.61
CA ARG A 138 13.37 -3.85 0.45
C ARG A 138 12.51 -3.79 1.70
N ILE A 139 12.30 -4.93 2.38
CA ILE A 139 11.66 -4.98 3.70
C ILE A 139 12.71 -5.39 4.72
N GLY A 140 13.30 -4.41 5.43
CA GLY A 140 14.40 -4.66 6.37
C GLY A 140 14.02 -5.57 7.53
N ALA A 141 12.80 -5.46 8.04
CA ALA A 141 12.29 -6.34 9.10
C ALA A 141 12.10 -7.81 8.67
N CYS A 142 12.24 -8.11 7.37
CA CYS A 142 12.12 -9.44 6.78
C CYS A 142 13.43 -9.86 6.08
N GLU A 143 14.57 -9.73 6.77
CA GLU A 143 15.91 -10.13 6.26
C GLU A 143 16.24 -9.49 4.91
N ASP A 144 15.89 -8.21 4.74
CA ASP A 144 16.15 -7.44 3.52
C ASP A 144 15.55 -8.07 2.24
N ILE A 145 14.43 -8.79 2.36
CA ILE A 145 13.74 -9.36 1.20
C ILE A 145 13.39 -8.25 0.19
N GLU A 146 13.71 -8.50 -1.08
CA GLU A 146 13.33 -7.66 -2.21
C GLU A 146 11.99 -8.11 -2.77
N VAL A 147 11.03 -7.20 -2.80
CA VAL A 147 9.63 -7.41 -3.19
C VAL A 147 9.35 -6.56 -4.44
N PRO A 148 8.66 -7.06 -5.46
CA PRO A 148 8.41 -6.27 -6.66
C PRO A 148 7.50 -5.08 -6.35
N ILE A 149 7.84 -3.93 -6.96
CA ILE A 149 7.00 -2.74 -7.03
C ILE A 149 6.86 -2.29 -8.48
N HIS A 150 5.79 -1.56 -8.77
CA HIS A 150 5.66 -0.85 -10.04
C HIS A 150 4.96 0.49 -9.87
N VAL A 151 5.10 1.36 -10.86
CA VAL A 151 4.32 2.59 -10.97
C VAL A 151 3.26 2.38 -12.04
N VAL A 152 1.99 2.48 -11.66
CA VAL A 152 0.89 2.37 -12.62
C VAL A 152 0.70 3.73 -13.30
N ALA A 153 0.52 3.77 -14.61
CA ALA A 153 0.09 5.01 -15.29
C ALA A 153 -1.37 5.31 -14.94
N ARG A 154 -1.78 6.59 -14.85
CA ARG A 154 -3.23 6.87 -14.78
C ARG A 154 -3.85 6.44 -16.10
N GLY A 155 -4.71 5.41 -16.05
CA GLY A 155 -5.64 5.14 -17.14
C GLY A 155 -6.42 6.43 -17.45
N ARG A 156 -6.56 6.74 -18.74
CA ARG A 156 -7.37 7.88 -19.19
C ARG A 156 -8.82 7.74 -18.73
#